data_AF-A0A931MJJ7-F1
#
_entry.id   AF-A0A931MJJ7-F1
#
_cell.length_a   1.000
_cell.length_b   1.000
_cell.length_c   1.000
_cell.angle_alpha   90.00
_cell.angle_beta   90.00
_cell.angle_gamma   90.00
#
_symmetry.space_group_name_H-M   'P 1'
#
loop_
_entity.id
_entity.type
_entity.pdbx_description
1 polymer ?
#
loop_
_entity_poly.entity_id
_entity_poly.type
_entity_poly.pdbx_seq_one_letter_code
_entity_poly.pdbx_strand_id
1 'polypeptide(L)'
;MAPSRIAFATPLLLAAALAGCKGEEPAPAASTGAASEAVVADPVKTWIADHFAKDLGGDTSSLLYARAQYDLDGDGTKETLAYVGGPMLCGSGGCDLLVLKDVEGEITKVGELSVVQLPVGVLESSTNGWRDLAVSVSGGGRPGGIMRVPFDGAAYASNPTVSPAEPVEDIGEELIAQAPLEPLDAAPTPE
;
A
#
# COMPACT_ATOMS: atom_id res chain seq x y z
N MET A 1 11.55 46.72 -44.29
CA MET A 1 12.83 46.87 -45.00
C MET A 1 13.53 48.12 -44.46
N ALA A 2 14.53 47.92 -43.58
CA ALA A 2 15.55 48.82 -42.96
C ALA A 2 15.15 50.16 -42.30
N PRO A 3 15.97 50.80 -41.41
CA PRO A 3 17.26 50.42 -40.76
C PRO A 3 17.22 50.48 -39.19
N SER A 4 18.00 49.70 -38.42
CA SER A 4 19.39 49.86 -37.96
C SER A 4 19.76 51.17 -37.23
N ARG A 5 20.07 51.08 -35.91
CA ARG A 5 20.97 51.93 -35.07
C ARG A 5 21.38 51.11 -33.82
N ILE A 6 22.59 50.57 -33.69
CA ILE A 6 23.90 51.15 -33.30
C ILE A 6 23.99 51.66 -31.85
N ALA A 7 24.66 50.84 -31.03
CA ALA A 7 25.69 51.08 -30.01
C ALA A 7 25.59 52.25 -29.01
N PHE A 8 25.86 51.94 -27.73
CA PHE A 8 26.83 52.69 -26.92
C PHE A 8 27.54 51.75 -25.93
N ALA A 9 28.87 51.81 -25.97
CA ALA A 9 29.82 51.18 -25.06
C ALA A 9 30.46 52.28 -24.20
N THR A 10 30.64 52.08 -22.88
CA THR A 10 31.64 52.80 -22.04
C THR A 10 31.67 52.23 -20.61
N PRO A 11 32.70 52.50 -19.77
CA PRO A 11 33.86 51.61 -19.65
C PRO A 11 34.15 51.16 -18.21
N LEU A 12 35.18 50.31 -18.13
CA LEU A 12 36.02 49.94 -16.99
C LEU A 12 36.40 51.12 -16.07
N LEU A 13 36.26 50.94 -14.76
CA LEU A 13 37.02 51.69 -13.76
C LEU A 13 37.41 50.80 -12.58
N LEU A 14 38.72 50.81 -12.34
CA LEU A 14 39.49 50.08 -11.33
C LEU A 14 39.48 50.87 -10.02
N ALA A 15 39.29 50.21 -8.88
CA ALA A 15 39.72 50.74 -7.59
C ALA A 15 40.10 49.61 -6.63
N ALA A 16 41.37 49.56 -6.27
CA ALA A 16 41.90 48.77 -5.17
C ALA A 16 42.19 49.71 -3.99
N ALA A 17 41.84 49.32 -2.76
CA ALA A 17 42.50 49.79 -1.53
C ALA A 17 42.14 48.89 -0.34
N LEU A 18 43.16 48.66 0.49
CA LEU A 18 43.22 47.84 1.70
C LEU A 18 42.57 48.53 2.92
N ALA A 19 42.08 47.73 3.86
CA ALA A 19 42.39 47.75 5.32
C ALA A 19 41.18 47.47 6.22
N GLY A 20 41.38 46.62 7.23
CA GLY A 20 40.80 46.82 8.57
C GLY A 20 39.78 45.79 9.07
N CYS A 21 40.18 45.05 10.10
CA CYS A 21 39.43 44.12 10.94
C CYS A 21 38.09 44.65 11.48
N LYS A 22 37.01 43.83 11.46
CA LYS A 22 36.16 43.48 12.62
C LYS A 22 35.00 42.55 12.17
N GLY A 23 34.85 41.41 12.84
CA GLY A 23 33.55 40.75 13.15
C GLY A 23 32.73 40.15 12.01
N GLU A 24 32.61 38.81 12.01
CA GLU A 24 31.35 38.03 12.15
C GLU A 24 31.72 36.57 11.81
N GLU A 25 32.04 35.73 12.79
CA GLU A 25 31.13 34.81 13.51
C GLU A 25 31.10 33.42 12.83
N PRO A 26 31.31 32.33 13.58
CA PRO A 26 31.73 31.05 13.02
C PRO A 26 30.57 30.28 12.41
N ALA A 27 30.89 29.44 11.44
CA ALA A 27 29.98 28.50 10.81
C ALA A 27 29.20 27.68 11.84
N PRO A 28 27.87 27.54 11.72
CA PRO A 28 27.21 26.40 12.32
C PRO A 28 27.63 25.17 11.54
N ALA A 29 28.12 24.19 12.30
CA ALA A 29 28.45 22.86 11.87
C ALA A 29 27.35 22.28 10.97
N ALA A 30 27.80 21.46 10.02
CA ALA A 30 26.93 20.51 9.34
C ALA A 30 26.11 19.79 10.41
N SER A 31 24.82 20.11 10.46
CA SER A 31 23.86 19.30 11.20
C SER A 31 23.73 18.04 10.37
N THR A 32 24.49 17.02 10.77
CA THR A 32 24.17 15.63 10.48
C THR A 32 22.79 15.40 11.08
N GLY A 33 21.75 15.72 10.31
CA GLY A 33 20.41 15.25 10.55
C GLY A 33 20.42 13.74 10.34
N ALA A 34 20.83 13.01 11.37
CA ALA A 34 20.31 11.68 11.59
C ALA A 34 18.79 11.89 11.71
N ALA A 35 18.09 11.69 10.59
CA ALA A 35 16.68 11.39 10.64
C ALA A 35 16.57 10.20 11.58
N SER A 36 16.07 10.47 12.78
CA SER A 36 15.64 9.42 13.69
C SER A 36 14.55 8.68 12.93
N GLU A 37 14.86 7.49 12.42
CA GLU A 37 13.87 6.45 12.16
C GLU A 37 13.21 6.12 13.51
N ALA A 38 12.31 6.99 13.95
CA ALA A 38 11.24 6.57 14.81
C ALA A 38 10.52 5.49 14.01
N VAL A 39 10.49 4.28 14.55
CA VAL A 39 9.59 3.19 14.10
C VAL A 39 8.23 3.82 13.80
N VAL A 40 7.96 4.05 12.51
CA VAL A 40 6.72 4.65 12.06
C VAL A 40 5.64 3.61 12.36
N ALA A 41 4.65 3.99 13.16
CA ALA A 41 3.52 3.12 13.44
C ALA A 41 2.86 2.73 12.11
N ASP A 42 2.65 1.44 11.88
CA ASP A 42 1.95 0.92 10.71
C ASP A 42 0.44 0.92 11.00
N PRO A 43 -0.33 1.86 10.42
CA PRO A 43 -1.76 1.97 10.68
C PRO A 43 -2.54 0.75 10.17
N VAL A 44 -2.05 0.07 9.12
CA VAL A 44 -2.68 -1.16 8.61
C VAL A 44 -2.50 -2.30 9.62
N LYS A 45 -1.30 -2.51 10.15
CA LYS A 45 -1.07 -3.52 11.19
C LYS A 45 -1.92 -3.26 12.44
N THR A 46 -2.01 -1.99 12.84
CA THR A 46 -2.84 -1.57 13.98
C THR A 46 -4.31 -1.90 13.72
N TRP A 47 -4.82 -1.51 12.54
CA TRP A 47 -6.19 -1.79 12.14
C TRP A 47 -6.49 -3.29 12.13
N ILE A 48 -5.60 -4.12 11.58
CA ILE A 48 -5.76 -5.59 11.53
C ILE A 48 -5.83 -6.17 12.95
N ALA A 49 -4.92 -5.75 13.83
CA ALA A 49 -4.90 -6.23 15.21
C ALA A 49 -6.22 -5.88 15.92
N ASP A 50 -6.67 -4.63 15.82
CA ASP A 50 -7.90 -4.17 16.45
C ASP A 50 -9.15 -4.89 15.90
N HIS A 51 -9.19 -5.12 14.58
CA HIS A 51 -10.31 -5.79 13.91
C HIS A 51 -10.50 -7.23 14.40
N PHE A 52 -9.41 -7.99 14.57
CA PHE A 52 -9.47 -9.40 15.00
C PHE A 52 -9.33 -9.61 16.52
N ALA A 53 -9.01 -8.58 17.30
CA ALA A 53 -8.76 -8.71 18.73
C ALA A 53 -9.90 -9.42 19.48
N LYS A 54 -11.15 -9.08 19.18
CA LYS A 54 -12.31 -9.68 19.86
C LYS A 54 -12.43 -11.17 19.58
N ASP A 55 -12.25 -11.58 18.32
CA ASP A 55 -12.40 -12.97 17.90
C ASP A 55 -11.28 -13.86 18.45
N LEU A 56 -10.12 -13.25 18.76
CA LEU A 56 -8.98 -13.90 19.38
C LEU A 56 -8.90 -13.74 20.91
N GLY A 57 -9.94 -13.19 21.55
CA GLY A 57 -9.96 -13.01 23.01
C GLY A 57 -8.98 -11.97 23.55
N GLY A 58 -8.54 -11.04 22.69
CA GLY A 58 -7.65 -9.92 22.99
C GLY A 58 -6.18 -10.17 22.69
N ASP A 59 -5.77 -11.40 22.36
CA ASP A 59 -4.39 -11.75 22.02
C ASP A 59 -4.21 -11.90 20.50
N THR A 60 -3.56 -10.92 19.89
CA THR A 60 -3.32 -10.85 18.44
C THR A 60 -1.93 -11.36 18.04
N SER A 61 -1.12 -11.88 18.97
CA SER A 61 0.25 -12.37 18.70
C SER A 61 0.31 -13.57 17.75
N SER A 62 -0.82 -14.26 17.58
CA SER A 62 -0.95 -15.38 16.65
C SER A 62 -1.33 -14.98 15.22
N LEU A 63 -1.60 -13.69 14.98
CA LEU A 63 -1.90 -13.17 13.66
C LEU A 63 -0.68 -13.25 12.76
N LEU A 64 -0.87 -13.82 11.59
CA LEU A 64 0.08 -13.79 10.49
C LEU A 64 -0.56 -13.05 9.32
N TYR A 65 0.24 -12.43 8.47
CA TYR A 65 -0.28 -11.79 7.28
C TYR A 65 0.73 -11.70 6.13
N ALA A 66 0.21 -11.43 4.94
CA ALA A 66 0.96 -10.90 3.81
C ALA A 66 0.16 -9.72 3.24
N ARG A 67 0.85 -8.75 2.64
CA ARG A 67 0.20 -7.58 2.07
C ARG A 67 0.76 -7.19 0.72
N ALA A 68 -0.05 -6.50 -0.05
CA ALA A 68 0.34 -5.79 -1.27
C ALA A 68 -0.43 -4.47 -1.38
N GLN A 69 0.09 -3.54 -2.16
CA GLN A 69 -0.55 -2.25 -2.39
C GLN A 69 -0.78 -2.03 -3.89
N TYR A 70 -2.00 -1.66 -4.26
CA TYR A 70 -2.38 -1.41 -5.64
C TYR A 70 -3.43 -0.30 -5.70
N ASP A 71 -3.38 0.54 -6.73
CA ASP A 71 -4.38 1.60 -6.98
C ASP A 71 -5.62 0.96 -7.62
N LEU A 72 -6.56 0.49 -6.79
CA LEU A 72 -7.69 -0.31 -7.24
C LEU A 72 -8.76 0.57 -7.88
N ASP A 73 -8.92 1.82 -7.44
CA ASP A 73 -9.96 2.73 -7.95
C ASP A 73 -9.46 3.81 -8.91
N GLY A 74 -8.16 3.90 -9.11
CA GLY A 74 -7.53 4.81 -10.06
C GLY A 74 -7.45 6.25 -9.57
N ASP A 75 -7.62 6.51 -8.27
CA ASP A 75 -7.52 7.86 -7.70
C ASP A 75 -6.07 8.31 -7.43
N GLY A 76 -5.10 7.40 -7.61
CA GLY A 76 -3.67 7.63 -7.40
C GLY A 76 -3.17 7.31 -6.00
N THR A 77 -4.07 6.98 -5.07
CA THR A 77 -3.78 6.42 -3.74
C THR A 77 -3.90 4.91 -3.82
N LYS A 78 -2.92 4.18 -3.30
CA LYS A 78 -2.98 2.71 -3.33
C LYS A 78 -3.80 2.18 -2.16
N GLU A 79 -4.73 1.29 -2.44
CA GLU A 79 -5.34 0.43 -1.43
C GLU A 79 -4.39 -0.69 -1.02
N THR A 80 -4.53 -1.12 0.23
CA THR A 80 -3.81 -2.28 0.77
C THR A 80 -4.70 -3.50 0.71
N LEU A 81 -4.23 -4.54 0.03
CA LEU A 81 -4.72 -5.89 0.19
C LEU A 81 -3.93 -6.56 1.30
N ALA A 82 -4.60 -7.08 2.32
CA ALA A 82 -3.97 -7.81 3.41
C ALA A 82 -4.61 -9.19 3.54
N TYR A 83 -3.84 -10.23 3.22
CA TYR A 83 -4.22 -11.62 3.45
C TYR A 83 -3.86 -11.99 4.88
N VAL A 84 -4.86 -12.10 5.76
CA VAL A 84 -4.68 -12.30 7.19
C VAL A 84 -5.02 -13.73 7.55
N GLY A 85 -4.11 -14.36 8.27
CA GLY A 85 -4.24 -15.73 8.71
C GLY A 85 -3.75 -15.94 10.14
N GLY A 86 -3.77 -17.20 10.52
CA GLY A 86 -3.37 -17.66 11.85
C GLY A 86 -4.05 -18.98 12.18
N PRO A 87 -3.57 -19.71 13.19
CA PRO A 87 -4.08 -21.04 13.54
C PRO A 87 -5.59 -21.07 13.82
N MET A 88 -6.15 -19.95 14.28
CA MET A 88 -7.58 -19.82 14.66
C MET A 88 -8.44 -19.14 13.59
N LEU A 89 -7.85 -18.55 12.55
CA LEU A 89 -8.56 -17.78 11.52
C LEU A 89 -8.74 -18.56 10.21
N CYS A 90 -7.76 -19.39 9.86
CA CYS A 90 -7.78 -20.10 8.59
C CYS A 90 -8.47 -21.46 8.71
N GLY A 91 -9.34 -21.78 7.74
CA GLY A 91 -9.92 -23.10 7.58
C GLY A 91 -9.40 -23.81 6.33
N SER A 92 -9.98 -24.96 6.00
CA SER A 92 -9.68 -25.64 4.73
C SER A 92 -10.02 -24.80 3.49
N GLY A 93 -10.97 -23.87 3.63
CA GLY A 93 -11.38 -22.94 2.57
C GLY A 93 -10.35 -21.84 2.29
N GLY A 94 -9.42 -21.59 3.20
CA GLY A 94 -8.50 -20.46 3.14
C GLY A 94 -8.64 -19.53 4.33
N CYS A 95 -8.10 -18.32 4.20
CA CYS A 95 -8.13 -17.27 5.21
C CYS A 95 -8.87 -16.03 4.69
N ASP A 96 -8.81 -14.93 5.44
CA ASP A 96 -9.46 -13.69 5.07
C ASP A 96 -8.54 -12.80 4.24
N LEU A 97 -9.10 -12.15 3.22
CA LEU A 97 -8.47 -11.07 2.46
C LEU A 97 -9.19 -9.77 2.77
N LEU A 98 -8.49 -8.84 3.40
CA LEU A 98 -8.95 -7.48 3.62
C LEU A 98 -8.57 -6.59 2.45
N VAL A 99 -9.47 -5.68 2.08
CA VAL A 99 -9.21 -4.57 1.16
C VAL A 99 -9.41 -3.28 1.95
N LEU A 100 -8.31 -2.54 2.15
CA LEU A 100 -8.25 -1.39 3.03
C LEU A 100 -7.84 -0.15 2.22
N LYS A 101 -8.53 0.96 2.46
CA LYS A 101 -8.24 2.25 1.87
C LYS A 101 -7.82 3.24 2.94
N ASP A 102 -6.77 4.02 2.68
CA ASP A 102 -6.43 5.19 3.48
C ASP A 102 -7.22 6.39 2.97
N VAL A 103 -8.04 6.97 3.84
CA VAL A 103 -8.78 8.21 3.57
C VAL A 103 -8.32 9.27 4.57
N GLU A 104 -7.43 10.15 4.12
CA GLU A 104 -6.89 11.26 4.92
C GLU A 104 -6.25 10.82 6.26
N GLY A 105 -5.61 9.65 6.29
CA GLY A 105 -4.96 9.06 7.46
C GLY A 105 -5.87 8.12 8.27
N GLU A 106 -7.12 7.91 7.85
CA GLU A 106 -8.04 6.94 8.44
C GLU A 106 -8.17 5.69 7.56
N ILE A 107 -7.87 4.53 8.13
CA ILE A 107 -8.01 3.25 7.43
C ILE A 107 -9.49 2.83 7.40
N THR A 108 -10.05 2.78 6.20
CA THR A 108 -11.41 2.34 5.92
C THR A 108 -11.40 0.96 5.25
N LYS A 109 -12.28 0.06 5.69
CA LYS A 109 -12.44 -1.26 5.07
C LYS A 109 -13.39 -1.19 3.87
N VAL A 110 -12.88 -1.51 2.70
CA VAL A 110 -13.62 -1.59 1.42
C VAL A 110 -14.10 -3.01 1.15
N GLY A 111 -13.44 -4.02 1.72
CA GLY A 111 -13.84 -5.42 1.57
C GLY A 111 -13.20 -6.32 2.61
N GLU A 112 -13.90 -7.42 2.89
CA GLU A 112 -13.39 -8.54 3.69
C GLU A 112 -13.93 -9.82 3.09
N LEU A 113 -13.06 -10.52 2.37
CA LEU A 113 -13.39 -11.73 1.64
C LEU A 113 -12.94 -12.93 2.46
N SER A 114 -13.88 -13.78 2.82
CA SER A 114 -13.61 -15.07 3.46
C SER A 114 -13.19 -16.12 2.42
N VAL A 115 -12.62 -17.22 2.90
CA VAL A 115 -12.28 -18.43 2.12
C VAL A 115 -11.40 -18.14 0.88
N VAL A 116 -10.48 -17.17 1.02
CA VAL A 116 -9.49 -16.85 0.01
C VAL A 116 -8.27 -17.73 0.19
N GLN A 117 -7.70 -18.20 -0.91
CA GLN A 117 -6.41 -18.87 -0.98
C GLN A 117 -5.42 -17.97 -1.71
N LEU A 118 -4.13 -18.17 -1.47
CA LEU A 118 -3.06 -17.57 -2.27
C LEU A 118 -2.80 -18.40 -3.54
N PRO A 119 -2.39 -17.77 -4.66
CA PRO A 119 -2.13 -16.33 -4.79
C PRO A 119 -3.40 -15.49 -4.93
N VAL A 120 -3.24 -14.18 -4.69
CA VAL A 120 -4.21 -13.12 -4.93
C VAL A 120 -3.62 -12.14 -5.94
N GLY A 121 -4.43 -11.72 -6.91
CA GLY A 121 -4.03 -10.76 -7.93
C GLY A 121 -5.16 -9.83 -8.34
N VAL A 122 -4.91 -9.09 -9.40
CA VAL A 122 -5.83 -8.10 -9.96
C VAL A 122 -5.92 -8.26 -11.47
N LEU A 123 -7.13 -8.10 -12.00
CA LEU A 123 -7.40 -8.20 -13.44
C LEU A 123 -7.33 -6.83 -14.11
N GLU A 124 -7.09 -6.82 -15.42
CA GLU A 124 -7.21 -5.63 -16.27
C GLU A 124 -8.65 -5.07 -16.31
N SER A 125 -9.65 -5.91 -16.03
CA SER A 125 -11.05 -5.50 -16.01
C SER A 125 -11.39 -4.67 -14.76
N SER A 126 -12.38 -3.81 -14.93
CA SER A 126 -12.92 -3.00 -13.83
C SER A 126 -14.44 -3.04 -13.81
N THR A 127 -15.01 -3.02 -12.61
CA THR A 127 -16.45 -2.90 -12.37
C THR A 127 -16.70 -1.73 -11.43
N ASN A 128 -17.68 -0.87 -11.75
CA ASN A 128 -18.04 0.29 -10.93
C ASN A 128 -16.86 1.21 -10.57
N GLY A 129 -15.88 1.34 -11.47
CA GLY A 129 -14.70 2.21 -11.30
C GLY A 129 -13.52 1.56 -10.59
N TRP A 130 -13.69 0.35 -10.03
CA TRP A 130 -12.63 -0.37 -9.32
C TRP A 130 -12.13 -1.55 -10.16
N ARG A 131 -10.85 -1.90 -10.04
CA ARG A 131 -10.26 -3.11 -10.63
C ARG A 131 -10.89 -4.36 -10.04
N ASP A 132 -11.16 -5.36 -10.88
CA ASP A 132 -11.68 -6.62 -10.38
C ASP A 132 -10.56 -7.43 -9.73
N LEU A 133 -10.81 -7.98 -8.54
CA LEU A 133 -9.85 -8.87 -7.90
C LEU A 133 -9.89 -10.26 -8.54
N ALA A 134 -8.74 -10.91 -8.62
CA ALA A 134 -8.65 -12.34 -8.90
C ALA A 134 -8.16 -13.05 -7.65
N VAL A 135 -8.98 -13.96 -7.10
CA VAL A 135 -8.63 -14.70 -5.89
C VAL A 135 -8.68 -16.19 -6.13
N SER A 136 -7.69 -16.90 -5.62
CA SER A 136 -7.72 -18.36 -5.61
C SER A 136 -8.72 -18.85 -4.55
N VAL A 137 -9.49 -19.88 -4.86
CA VAL A 137 -10.40 -20.54 -3.90
C VAL A 137 -10.23 -22.05 -4.00
N SER A 138 -10.27 -22.76 -2.88
CA SER A 138 -10.25 -24.23 -2.85
C SER A 138 -10.72 -24.74 -1.48
N GLY A 139 -10.85 -26.06 -1.32
CA GLY A 139 -11.23 -26.66 -0.04
C GLY A 139 -12.73 -26.53 0.26
N GLY A 140 -13.14 -26.86 1.50
CA GLY A 140 -14.55 -26.85 1.89
C GLY A 140 -15.48 -27.77 1.07
N GLY A 141 -14.91 -28.74 0.33
CA GLY A 141 -15.65 -29.62 -0.59
C GLY A 141 -15.80 -29.09 -2.02
N ARG A 142 -15.23 -27.92 -2.35
CA ARG A 142 -15.23 -27.35 -3.71
C ARG A 142 -13.94 -27.71 -4.46
N PRO A 143 -14.01 -27.93 -5.80
CA PRO A 143 -12.83 -27.88 -6.65
C PRO A 143 -12.08 -26.55 -6.50
N GLY A 144 -10.76 -26.58 -6.70
CA GLY A 144 -9.96 -25.36 -6.77
C GLY A 144 -10.27 -24.55 -8.03
N GLY A 145 -10.04 -23.24 -7.97
CA GLY A 145 -10.10 -22.36 -9.14
C GLY A 145 -9.81 -20.90 -8.79
N ILE A 146 -9.76 -20.05 -9.80
CA ILE A 146 -9.59 -18.60 -9.65
C ILE A 146 -10.93 -17.94 -9.89
N MET A 147 -11.29 -17.00 -9.02
CA MET A 147 -12.55 -16.27 -9.05
C MET A 147 -12.27 -14.80 -9.25
N ARG A 148 -12.89 -14.21 -10.27
CA ARG A 148 -13.04 -12.77 -10.42
C ARG A 148 -14.05 -12.27 -9.40
N VAL A 149 -13.67 -11.28 -8.61
CA VAL A 149 -14.55 -10.63 -7.63
C VAL A 149 -14.73 -9.17 -8.03
N PRO A 150 -15.87 -8.82 -8.66
CA PRO A 150 -16.13 -7.44 -9.05
C PRO A 150 -16.53 -6.58 -7.84
N PHE A 151 -16.21 -5.29 -7.90
CA PHE A 151 -16.69 -4.29 -6.94
C PHE A 151 -18.14 -3.93 -7.23
N ASP A 152 -19.01 -3.98 -6.23
CA ASP A 152 -20.46 -3.77 -6.41
C ASP A 152 -20.90 -2.29 -6.43
N GLY A 153 -19.97 -1.37 -6.22
CA GLY A 153 -20.20 0.07 -6.08
C GLY A 153 -20.08 0.56 -4.63
N ALA A 154 -20.01 -0.35 -3.66
CA ALA A 154 -19.77 -0.06 -2.25
C ALA A 154 -18.68 -0.95 -1.62
N ALA A 155 -18.64 -2.23 -1.97
CA ALA A 155 -17.69 -3.19 -1.43
C ALA A 155 -17.34 -4.32 -2.43
N TYR A 156 -16.26 -5.05 -2.14
CA TYR A 156 -16.03 -6.37 -2.73
C TYR A 156 -16.89 -7.42 -2.04
N ALA A 157 -17.37 -8.41 -2.80
CA ALA A 157 -18.23 -9.47 -2.27
C ALA A 157 -17.48 -10.33 -1.23
N SER A 158 -18.07 -10.50 -0.03
CA SER A 158 -17.42 -11.16 1.12
C SER A 158 -17.16 -12.66 0.97
N ASN A 159 -17.69 -13.30 -0.07
CA ASN A 159 -17.45 -14.69 -0.36
C ASN A 159 -17.23 -14.89 -1.86
N PRO A 160 -16.00 -15.19 -2.32
CA PRO A 160 -15.65 -15.33 -3.72
C PRO A 160 -16.18 -16.62 -4.38
N THR A 161 -16.91 -17.46 -3.64
CA THR A 161 -17.48 -18.72 -4.16
C THR A 161 -18.95 -18.62 -4.57
N VAL A 162 -19.56 -17.43 -4.39
CA VAL A 162 -20.95 -17.15 -4.76
C VAL A 162 -21.04 -15.90 -5.65
N SER A 163 -22.17 -15.70 -6.31
CA SER A 163 -22.40 -14.49 -7.11
C SER A 163 -22.23 -13.21 -6.27
N PRO A 164 -21.63 -12.15 -6.82
CA PRO A 164 -21.31 -11.92 -8.22
C PRO A 164 -19.94 -12.44 -8.68
N ALA A 165 -19.23 -13.24 -7.86
CA ALA A 165 -17.95 -13.78 -8.28
C ALA A 165 -18.12 -14.83 -9.40
N GLU A 166 -17.19 -14.82 -10.35
CA GLU A 166 -17.22 -15.65 -11.56
C GLU A 166 -15.87 -16.33 -11.81
N PRO A 167 -15.83 -17.56 -12.33
CA PRO A 167 -14.57 -18.23 -12.61
C PRO A 167 -13.79 -17.52 -13.72
N VAL A 168 -12.47 -17.42 -13.56
CA VAL A 168 -11.53 -16.92 -14.58
C VAL A 168 -10.35 -17.87 -14.72
N GLU A 169 -9.62 -17.74 -15.83
CA GLU A 169 -8.53 -18.67 -16.17
C GLU A 169 -7.21 -18.36 -15.46
N ASP A 170 -6.94 -17.08 -15.15
CA ASP A 170 -5.65 -16.60 -14.66
C ASP A 170 -5.82 -15.54 -13.54
N ILE A 171 -4.77 -15.37 -12.72
CA ILE A 171 -4.75 -14.45 -11.56
C ILE A 171 -4.50 -12.99 -11.96
N GLY A 172 -4.16 -12.73 -13.23
CA GLY A 172 -3.77 -11.41 -13.71
C GLY A 172 -2.41 -10.98 -13.15
N GLU A 173 -2.30 -9.71 -12.74
CA GLU A 173 -1.12 -9.26 -12.01
C GLU A 173 -1.16 -9.83 -10.59
N GLU A 174 -0.24 -10.74 -10.29
CA GLU A 174 -0.10 -11.31 -8.95
C GLU A 174 0.38 -10.24 -7.97
N LEU A 175 -0.40 -10.02 -6.90
CA LEU A 175 -0.10 -9.04 -5.87
C LEU A 175 0.43 -9.70 -4.60
N ILE A 176 -0.19 -10.81 -4.17
CA ILE A 176 0.24 -11.58 -3.01
C ILE A 176 0.51 -13.02 -3.47
N ALA A 177 1.80 -13.37 -3.49
CA ALA A 177 2.27 -14.68 -3.91
C ALA A 177 1.90 -15.78 -2.89
N GLN A 178 1.93 -17.04 -3.35
CA GLN A 178 1.84 -18.18 -2.45
C GLN A 178 3.15 -18.37 -1.66
N ALA A 179 3.23 -17.74 -0.50
CA ALA A 179 4.39 -17.77 0.40
C ALA A 179 3.97 -17.89 1.87
N PRO A 180 4.88 -18.31 2.78
CA PRO A 180 4.63 -18.26 4.22
C PRO A 180 4.29 -16.83 4.67
N LEU A 181 3.30 -16.71 5.54
CA LEU A 181 2.90 -15.43 6.12
C LEU A 181 3.86 -14.98 7.22
N GLU A 182 3.98 -13.67 7.40
CA GLU A 182 4.81 -13.06 8.43
C GLU A 182 3.98 -12.78 9.69
N PRO A 183 4.57 -12.83 10.90
CA PRO A 183 3.90 -12.36 12.11
C PRO A 183 3.46 -10.90 11.98
N LEU A 184 2.25 -10.58 12.41
CA LEU A 184 1.73 -9.21 12.32
C LEU A 184 2.59 -8.22 13.13
N ASP A 185 3.07 -8.65 14.29
CA ASP A 185 3.93 -7.89 15.21
C ASP A 185 5.41 -7.86 14.82
N ALA A 186 5.79 -8.49 13.70
CA ALA A 186 7.15 -8.43 13.20
C ALA A 186 7.55 -6.97 12.91
N ALA A 187 8.82 -6.65 13.18
CA ALA A 187 9.40 -5.36 12.82
C ALA A 187 9.27 -5.12 11.29
N PRO A 188 9.17 -3.87 10.82
CA PRO A 188 9.11 -3.57 9.39
C PRO A 188 10.31 -4.18 8.68
N THR A 189 10.06 -5.02 7.67
CA THR A 189 11.12 -5.53 6.79
C THR A 189 11.55 -4.36 5.89
N PRO A 190 12.85 -4.01 5.82
CA PRO A 190 13.31 -2.97 4.91
C PRO A 190 13.05 -3.42 3.46
N GLU A 191 12.36 -2.57 2.68
CA GLU A 191 12.08 -2.79 1.26
C GLU A 191 13.35 -2.82 0.39
#